data_AF-A0A6B3GLU0-F1
#
_entry.id   AF-A0A6B3GLU0-F1
#
_cell.length_a   1.000
_cell.length_b   1.000
_cell.length_c   1.000
_cell.angle_alpha   90.00
_cell.angle_beta   90.00
_cell.angle_gamma   90.00
#
_symmetry.space_group_name_H-M   'P 1'
#
loop_
_entity.id
_entity.type
_entity.pdbx_description
1 polymer ?
#
loop_
_entity_poly.entity_id
_entity_poly.type
_entity_poly.pdbx_seq_one_letter_code
_entity_poly.pdbx_strand_id
1 'polypeptide(L)'
;DWAPFDRCPVDAPAMLAADGVNTIAACIASSSATGSITLGKSVVSTGHTDLQLGVVQRADGTASLVAPPEGALTADPAEIPGGLLGLMCPSGIPLISGICRQLTDNNLNRVTATIEPAGAPRDFNMSAAFSTGEPILTIPVRIHLKNPFLGDKCYIGTTANPVLLKPQNVTAPTLSLQRFGADGTPNDDEGEMGRYTFDGADQGDATFAVPGASGCGAGLLDWAVNLKTGLPSAAGKNSV
;
A
#
# COMPACT_ATOMS: atom_id res chain seq x y z
N ASP A 1 15.50 12.67 16.90
CA ASP A 1 14.37 12.85 15.97
C ASP A 1 13.99 11.47 15.45
N TRP A 2 12.87 10.94 15.93
CA TRP A 2 12.40 9.58 15.61
C TRP A 2 11.57 9.53 14.34
N ALA A 3 11.30 10.67 13.68
CA ALA A 3 10.75 10.71 12.33
C ALA A 3 11.67 9.84 11.44
N PRO A 4 11.19 8.66 10.98
CA PRO A 4 9.85 8.42 10.42
C PRO A 4 8.86 7.53 11.23
N PHE A 5 9.10 7.18 12.49
CA PHE A 5 8.30 6.18 13.24
C PHE A 5 7.20 6.80 14.14
N ASP A 6 6.22 7.47 13.56
CA ASP A 6 5.11 8.09 14.32
C ASP A 6 3.90 7.18 14.54
N ARG A 7 3.83 6.03 13.85
CA ARG A 7 2.73 5.05 13.94
C ARG A 7 3.19 3.67 14.34
N CYS A 8 4.46 3.49 14.69
CA CYS A 8 4.91 2.21 15.21
C CYS A 8 4.10 1.84 16.47
N PRO A 9 3.54 0.63 16.57
CA PRO A 9 2.68 0.24 17.69
C PRO A 9 3.50 -0.14 18.93
N VAL A 10 4.35 0.77 19.42
CA VAL A 10 5.30 0.55 20.52
C VAL A 10 4.62 0.15 21.82
N ASP A 11 3.38 0.61 22.04
CA ASP A 11 2.57 0.29 23.22
C ASP A 11 1.79 -1.03 23.07
N ALA A 12 1.89 -1.72 21.94
CA ALA A 12 1.23 -3.00 21.78
C ALA A 12 1.81 -4.03 22.75
N PRO A 13 0.98 -4.87 23.41
CA PRO A 13 1.46 -5.84 24.39
C PRO A 13 2.56 -6.77 23.87
N ALA A 14 2.50 -7.15 22.59
CA ALA A 14 3.52 -8.00 21.97
C ALA A 14 4.87 -7.28 21.80
N MET A 15 4.86 -5.97 21.57
CA MET A 15 6.08 -5.15 21.47
C MET A 15 6.70 -4.93 22.84
N LEU A 16 5.88 -4.59 23.85
CA LEU A 16 6.33 -4.39 25.24
C LEU A 16 6.85 -5.66 25.91
N ALA A 17 6.42 -6.84 25.44
CA ALA A 17 6.86 -8.13 25.97
C ALA A 17 8.27 -8.57 25.49
N ALA A 18 8.88 -7.83 24.55
CA ALA A 18 10.23 -8.12 24.09
C ALA A 18 11.26 -7.86 25.19
N ASP A 19 12.18 -8.82 25.41
CA ASP A 19 13.21 -8.76 26.45
C ASP A 19 14.54 -8.17 25.96
N GLY A 20 14.66 -7.89 24.65
CA GLY A 20 15.87 -7.38 24.01
C GLY A 20 16.99 -8.42 23.86
N VAL A 21 16.77 -9.67 24.28
CA VAL A 21 17.77 -10.75 24.27
C VAL A 21 17.30 -11.93 23.43
N ASN A 22 16.19 -12.55 23.82
CA ASN A 22 15.60 -13.67 23.08
C ASN A 22 14.48 -13.21 22.14
N THR A 23 13.90 -12.05 22.44
CA THR A 23 12.84 -11.42 21.68
C THR A 23 13.18 -9.95 21.49
N ILE A 24 13.36 -9.54 20.25
CA ILE A 24 13.74 -8.18 19.88
C ILE A 24 12.55 -7.54 19.16
N ALA A 25 12.05 -6.43 19.71
CA ALA A 25 11.06 -5.59 19.05
C ALA A 25 11.77 -4.50 18.24
N ALA A 26 11.32 -4.29 17.01
CA ALA A 26 11.81 -3.23 16.13
C ALA A 26 10.64 -2.59 15.38
N CYS A 27 10.78 -1.33 15.01
CA CYS A 27 9.86 -0.63 14.12
C CYS A 27 10.40 -0.66 12.71
N ILE A 28 9.52 -0.90 11.74
CA ILE A 28 9.83 -0.77 10.31
C ILE A 28 8.95 0.34 9.75
N ALA A 29 9.58 1.22 8.97
CA ALA A 29 8.93 2.26 8.20
C ALA A 29 9.46 2.20 6.76
N SER A 30 8.58 2.41 5.80
CA SER A 30 8.91 2.59 4.40
C SER A 30 7.99 3.66 3.84
N SER A 31 8.59 4.70 3.26
CA SER A 31 7.87 5.80 2.63
C SER A 31 8.29 5.90 1.18
N SER A 32 7.31 6.15 0.31
CA SER A 32 7.54 6.49 -1.08
C SER A 32 6.76 7.76 -1.41
N ALA A 33 7.45 8.77 -1.94
CA ALA A 33 6.83 10.04 -2.28
C ALA A 33 5.86 9.93 -3.46
N THR A 34 6.22 9.13 -4.47
CA THR A 34 5.42 8.86 -5.66
C THR A 34 5.76 7.49 -6.23
N GLY A 35 4.90 6.98 -7.09
CA GLY A 35 5.11 5.70 -7.77
C GLY A 35 4.18 5.55 -8.96
N SER A 36 4.12 4.35 -9.53
CA SER A 36 3.24 4.04 -10.65
C SER A 36 2.66 2.64 -10.51
N ILE A 37 1.34 2.55 -10.41
CA ILE A 37 0.64 1.28 -10.35
C ILE A 37 -0.07 0.98 -11.67
N THR A 38 0.18 -0.23 -12.19
CA THR A 38 -0.51 -0.81 -13.33
C THR A 38 -1.47 -1.89 -12.83
N LEU A 39 -2.77 -1.70 -13.09
CA LEU A 39 -3.81 -2.69 -12.84
C LEU A 39 -4.49 -3.04 -14.16
N GLY A 40 -4.26 -4.24 -14.66
CA GLY A 40 -4.75 -4.68 -15.97
C GLY A 40 -4.24 -3.79 -17.10
N LYS A 41 -5.10 -2.92 -17.65
CA LYS A 41 -4.74 -1.96 -18.71
C LYS A 41 -4.70 -0.50 -18.24
N SER A 42 -4.92 -0.23 -16.95
CA SER A 42 -4.86 1.11 -16.38
C SER A 42 -3.53 1.34 -15.69
N VAL A 43 -2.94 2.51 -15.94
CA VAL A 43 -1.72 2.98 -15.27
C VAL A 43 -2.08 4.27 -14.53
N VAL A 44 -1.67 4.37 -13.26
CA VAL A 44 -1.97 5.50 -12.38
C VAL A 44 -0.73 5.85 -11.59
N SER A 45 -0.39 7.13 -11.54
CA SER A 45 0.64 7.62 -10.63
C SER A 45 0.11 7.61 -9.20
N THR A 46 0.81 6.96 -8.28
CA THR A 46 0.44 6.95 -6.86
C THR A 46 0.88 8.23 -6.19
N GLY A 47 0.12 8.68 -5.19
CA GLY A 47 0.57 9.71 -4.26
C GLY A 47 1.59 9.15 -3.26
N HIS A 48 1.86 9.92 -2.20
CA HIS A 48 2.72 9.47 -1.12
C HIS A 48 2.12 8.22 -0.45
N THR A 49 2.97 7.25 -0.13
CA THR A 49 2.61 6.05 0.62
C THR A 49 3.55 5.90 1.79
N ASP A 50 3.00 5.44 2.92
CA ASP A 50 3.75 5.17 4.14
C ASP A 50 3.28 3.84 4.74
N LEU A 51 4.22 2.91 4.87
CA LEU A 51 4.08 1.62 5.53
C LEU A 51 4.80 1.70 6.87
N GLN A 52 4.10 1.45 7.97
CA GLN A 52 4.68 1.32 9.31
C GLN A 52 4.12 0.11 10.04
N LEU A 53 5.00 -0.62 10.72
CA LEU A 53 4.62 -1.77 11.55
C LEU A 53 5.71 -2.14 12.56
N GLY A 54 5.31 -2.82 13.62
CA GLY A 54 6.22 -3.46 14.57
C GLY A 54 6.61 -4.86 14.09
N VAL A 55 7.86 -5.24 14.34
CA VAL A 55 8.36 -6.60 14.14
C VAL A 55 8.90 -7.11 15.46
N VAL A 56 8.43 -8.29 15.86
CA VAL A 56 8.94 -9.03 17.01
C VAL A 56 9.70 -10.23 16.50
N GLN A 57 11.04 -10.16 16.56
CA GLN A 57 11.95 -11.22 16.16
C GLN A 57 12.30 -12.10 17.35
N ARG A 58 12.36 -13.41 17.14
CA ARG A 58 12.72 -14.40 18.17
C ARG A 58 14.09 -15.02 17.86
N ALA A 59 14.74 -15.54 18.89
CA ALA A 59 16.06 -16.19 18.78
C ALA A 59 16.08 -17.41 17.84
N ASP A 60 14.92 -18.01 17.54
CA ASP A 60 14.78 -19.10 16.57
C ASP A 60 14.74 -18.62 15.10
N GLY A 61 14.86 -17.30 14.87
CA GLY A 61 14.82 -16.67 13.55
C GLY A 61 13.41 -16.36 13.06
N THR A 62 12.35 -16.69 13.81
CA THR A 62 10.98 -16.36 13.42
C THR A 62 10.65 -14.90 13.75
N ALA A 63 9.80 -14.30 12.92
CA ALA A 63 9.30 -12.95 13.12
C ALA A 63 7.76 -12.94 13.12
N SER A 64 7.19 -12.14 14.02
CA SER A 64 5.77 -11.80 14.00
C SER A 64 5.59 -10.31 13.77
N LEU A 65 4.57 -9.96 12.97
CA LEU A 65 4.25 -8.58 12.64
C LEU A 65 3.15 -8.04 13.57
N VAL A 66 3.27 -6.78 13.94
CA VAL A 66 2.30 -6.04 14.75
C VAL A 66 1.90 -4.81 13.93
N ALA A 67 0.66 -4.78 13.45
CA ALA A 67 0.14 -3.64 12.72
C ALA A 67 -0.35 -2.54 13.69
N PRO A 68 -0.25 -1.26 13.32
CA PRO A 68 -0.95 -0.17 14.00
C PRO A 68 -2.48 -0.41 13.97
N PRO A 69 -3.25 0.11 14.95
CA PRO A 69 -4.70 -0.02 15.00
C PRO A 69 -5.43 0.45 13.72
N GLU A 70 -4.92 1.52 13.10
CA GLU A 70 -5.40 2.12 11.86
C GLU A 70 -4.97 1.36 10.59
N GLY A 71 -4.13 0.34 10.74
CA GLY A 71 -3.54 -0.44 9.66
C GLY A 71 -2.10 -0.03 9.34
N ALA A 72 -1.35 -0.95 8.73
CA ALA A 72 0.07 -0.76 8.50
C ALA A 72 0.39 0.18 7.33
N LEU A 73 -0.54 0.44 6.42
CA LEU A 73 -0.30 1.20 5.19
C LEU A 73 -1.26 2.40 5.11
N THR A 74 -0.73 3.56 4.74
CA THR A 74 -1.53 4.68 4.26
C THR A 74 -1.03 5.16 2.92
N ALA A 75 -1.96 5.67 2.12
CA ALA A 75 -1.68 6.19 0.80
C ALA A 75 -2.51 7.45 0.56
N ASP A 76 -1.89 8.45 -0.05
CA ASP A 76 -2.60 9.62 -0.55
C ASP A 76 -3.50 9.22 -1.73
N PRO A 77 -4.67 9.88 -1.90
CA PRO A 77 -5.52 9.66 -3.06
C PRO A 77 -4.80 10.01 -4.36
N ALA A 78 -4.88 9.12 -5.34
CA ALA A 78 -4.40 9.33 -6.70
C ALA A 78 -5.58 9.61 -7.65
N GLU A 79 -5.40 10.52 -8.60
CA GLU A 79 -6.42 10.81 -9.61
C GLU A 79 -6.36 9.79 -10.75
N ILE A 80 -7.50 9.22 -11.11
CA ILE A 80 -7.58 8.29 -12.25
C ILE A 80 -7.62 9.09 -13.56
N PRO A 81 -6.66 8.88 -14.48
CA PRO A 81 -6.66 9.57 -15.77
C PRO A 81 -7.96 9.35 -16.54
N GLY A 82 -8.56 10.44 -17.01
CA GLY A 82 -9.83 10.43 -17.74
C GLY A 82 -11.09 10.34 -16.88
N GLY A 83 -10.97 10.13 -15.57
CA GLY A 83 -12.09 10.19 -14.64
C GLY A 83 -13.23 9.21 -14.95
N LEU A 84 -14.44 9.58 -14.56
CA LEU A 84 -15.64 8.76 -14.74
C LEU A 84 -16.04 8.63 -16.22
N LEU A 85 -15.82 9.65 -17.03
CA LEU A 85 -15.97 9.59 -18.49
C LEU A 85 -15.07 8.50 -19.08
N GLY A 86 -13.83 8.42 -18.59
CA GLY A 86 -12.90 7.36 -18.93
C GLY A 86 -13.40 5.97 -18.51
N LEU A 87 -14.05 5.85 -17.36
CA LEU A 87 -14.58 4.59 -16.81
C LEU A 87 -15.90 4.12 -17.45
N MET A 88 -16.83 5.04 -17.70
CA MET A 88 -18.24 4.72 -17.90
C MET A 88 -18.82 5.13 -19.25
N CYS A 89 -18.13 5.93 -20.07
CA CYS A 89 -18.69 6.45 -21.32
C CYS A 89 -18.10 5.76 -22.55
N PRO A 90 -18.57 4.55 -22.92
CA PRO A 90 -18.49 4.10 -24.30
C PRO A 90 -19.49 4.90 -25.14
N SER A 91 -19.14 5.18 -26.40
CA SER A 91 -19.88 6.05 -27.31
C SER A 91 -21.25 5.53 -27.80
N GLY A 92 -21.86 4.54 -27.14
CA GLY A 92 -23.01 3.81 -27.70
C GLY A 92 -24.12 3.30 -26.78
N ILE A 93 -24.13 3.60 -25.47
CA ILE A 93 -25.21 3.11 -24.56
C ILE A 93 -26.21 4.25 -24.22
N PRO A 94 -27.48 4.17 -24.64
CA PRO A 94 -28.47 5.24 -24.49
C PRO A 94 -28.73 5.67 -23.03
N LEU A 95 -28.72 4.73 -22.08
CA LEU A 95 -28.94 5.00 -20.66
C LEU A 95 -27.78 5.79 -20.02
N ILE A 96 -26.55 5.62 -20.52
CA ILE A 96 -25.34 6.28 -20.02
C ILE A 96 -25.15 7.65 -20.69
N SER A 97 -25.73 7.87 -21.88
CA SER A 97 -25.62 9.14 -22.63
C SER A 97 -26.12 10.38 -21.89
N GLY A 98 -27.06 10.24 -20.95
CA GLY A 98 -27.54 11.34 -20.10
C GLY A 98 -26.51 11.74 -19.04
N ILE A 99 -25.94 10.75 -18.36
CA ILE A 99 -24.88 10.94 -17.35
C ILE A 99 -23.62 11.48 -18.04
N CYS A 100 -23.21 10.93 -19.19
CA CYS A 100 -22.06 11.42 -19.94
C CYS A 100 -22.19 12.88 -20.41
N ARG A 101 -23.40 13.37 -20.68
CA ARG A 101 -23.65 14.79 -21.00
C ARG A 101 -23.59 15.70 -19.78
N GLN A 102 -23.87 15.17 -18.60
CA GLN A 102 -23.84 15.90 -17.32
C GLN A 102 -22.43 15.92 -16.69
N LEU A 103 -21.54 15.02 -17.12
CA LEU A 103 -20.14 14.90 -16.71
C LEU A 103 -19.18 15.90 -17.40
N THR A 104 -19.69 16.91 -18.09
CA THR A 104 -18.90 18.06 -18.56
C THR A 104 -18.42 18.97 -17.42
N ASP A 105 -18.93 18.75 -16.20
CA ASP A 105 -18.39 19.32 -14.96
C ASP A 105 -17.16 18.52 -14.48
N ASN A 106 -16.01 19.22 -14.37
CA ASN A 106 -14.73 18.63 -13.97
C ASN A 106 -14.77 17.95 -12.59
N ASN A 107 -15.64 18.36 -11.68
CA ASN A 107 -15.73 17.77 -10.34
C ASN A 107 -16.53 16.45 -10.33
N LEU A 108 -17.59 16.36 -11.13
CA LEU A 108 -18.39 15.14 -11.26
C LEU A 108 -17.65 14.06 -12.04
N ASN A 109 -16.73 14.46 -12.93
CA ASN A 109 -15.87 13.54 -13.67
C ASN A 109 -14.67 13.04 -12.85
N ARG A 110 -14.27 13.74 -11.78
CA ARG A 110 -13.09 13.36 -10.99
C ARG A 110 -13.34 12.03 -10.27
N VAL A 111 -12.40 11.09 -10.44
CA VAL A 111 -12.38 9.82 -9.70
C VAL A 111 -11.04 9.73 -9.01
N THR A 112 -11.05 9.57 -7.68
CA THR A 112 -9.83 9.35 -6.90
C THR A 112 -9.77 7.90 -6.44
N ALA A 113 -8.58 7.31 -6.52
CA ALA A 113 -8.28 5.98 -6.01
C ALA A 113 -7.38 6.10 -4.78
N THR A 114 -7.76 5.45 -3.69
CA THR A 114 -6.96 5.37 -2.47
C THR A 114 -6.69 3.92 -2.14
N ILE A 115 -5.42 3.57 -1.91
CA ILE A 115 -5.05 2.24 -1.44
C ILE A 115 -5.33 2.18 0.06
N GLU A 116 -6.11 1.19 0.48
CA GLU A 116 -6.47 0.95 1.87
C GLU A 116 -5.98 -0.43 2.32
N PRO A 117 -5.54 -0.58 3.59
CA PRO A 117 -5.31 -1.90 4.18
C PRO A 117 -6.55 -2.79 4.08
N ALA A 118 -6.35 -4.03 3.65
CA ALA A 118 -7.41 -5.04 3.55
C ALA A 118 -7.16 -6.25 4.47
N GLY A 119 -6.14 -6.18 5.33
CA GLY A 119 -5.75 -7.19 6.30
C GLY A 119 -4.39 -6.89 6.92
N ALA A 120 -3.97 -7.70 7.89
CA ALA A 120 -2.64 -7.59 8.48
C ALA A 120 -1.56 -8.02 7.48
N PRO A 121 -0.41 -7.31 7.41
CA PRO A 121 0.74 -7.80 6.68
C PRO A 121 1.25 -9.13 7.25
N ARG A 122 1.96 -9.91 6.43
CA ARG A 122 2.52 -11.21 6.82
C ARG A 122 3.74 -11.60 5.98
N ASP A 123 4.28 -12.78 6.22
CA ASP A 123 5.36 -13.38 5.42
C ASP A 123 6.61 -12.48 5.33
N PHE A 124 6.96 -11.85 6.45
CA PHE A 124 8.09 -10.92 6.52
C PHE A 124 9.43 -11.65 6.45
N ASN A 125 10.30 -11.19 5.55
CA ASN A 125 11.65 -11.66 5.34
C ASN A 125 12.61 -10.49 5.60
N MET A 126 13.23 -10.50 6.79
CA MET A 126 14.18 -9.44 7.16
C MET A 126 15.36 -9.39 6.19
N SER A 127 15.92 -10.53 5.76
CA SER A 127 17.05 -10.53 4.84
C SER A 127 16.71 -9.94 3.47
N ALA A 128 15.47 -10.07 3.00
CA ALA A 128 15.00 -9.46 1.75
C ALA A 128 15.00 -7.93 1.78
N ALA A 129 14.92 -7.31 2.97
CA ALA A 129 15.08 -5.86 3.09
C ALA A 129 16.50 -5.38 2.68
N PHE A 130 17.50 -6.27 2.70
CA PHE A 130 18.91 -5.97 2.38
C PHE A 130 19.34 -6.47 1.00
N SER A 131 18.52 -7.29 0.33
CA SER A 131 18.83 -7.88 -0.97
C SER A 131 17.87 -7.34 -2.04
N THR A 132 18.15 -7.68 -3.30
CA THR A 132 17.27 -7.39 -4.44
C THR A 132 16.58 -8.66 -4.94
N GLY A 133 15.38 -8.51 -5.48
CA GLY A 133 14.67 -9.62 -6.13
C GLY A 133 13.99 -10.62 -5.18
N GLU A 134 13.90 -10.31 -3.89
CA GLU A 134 13.14 -11.11 -2.92
C GLU A 134 12.03 -10.28 -2.27
N PRO A 135 10.81 -10.82 -2.15
CA PRO A 135 9.73 -10.16 -1.42
C PRO A 135 10.07 -9.91 0.05
N ILE A 136 9.87 -8.68 0.50
CA ILE A 136 10.13 -8.26 1.88
C ILE A 136 9.00 -8.70 2.80
N LEU A 137 7.75 -8.53 2.36
CA LEU A 137 6.55 -8.96 3.07
C LEU A 137 5.37 -9.03 2.11
N THR A 138 4.27 -9.63 2.55
CA THR A 138 2.97 -9.57 1.86
C THR A 138 2.07 -8.53 2.52
N ILE A 139 1.53 -7.59 1.73
CA ILE A 139 0.64 -6.51 2.16
C ILE A 139 -0.73 -6.71 1.49
N PRO A 140 -1.78 -7.12 2.23
CA PRO A 140 -3.13 -7.19 1.70
C PRO A 140 -3.74 -5.78 1.59
N VAL A 141 -4.11 -5.38 0.38
CA VAL A 141 -4.72 -4.07 0.10
C VAL A 141 -6.00 -4.19 -0.73
N ARG A 142 -6.79 -3.12 -0.71
CA ARG A 142 -7.91 -2.87 -1.62
C ARG A 142 -7.84 -1.43 -2.10
N ILE A 143 -8.37 -1.14 -3.28
CA ILE A 143 -8.38 0.23 -3.81
C ILE A 143 -9.79 0.79 -3.74
N HIS A 144 -9.98 1.85 -2.96
CA HIS A 144 -11.24 2.58 -2.87
C HIS A 144 -11.34 3.62 -3.99
N LEU A 145 -12.34 3.49 -4.86
CA LEU A 145 -12.65 4.47 -5.88
C LEU A 145 -13.75 5.42 -5.37
N LYS A 146 -13.42 6.71 -5.25
CA LYS A 146 -14.37 7.74 -4.82
C LYS A 146 -14.83 8.59 -5.99
N ASN A 147 -16.15 8.61 -6.18
CA ASN A 147 -16.87 9.51 -7.06
C ASN A 147 -18.37 9.47 -6.69
N PRO A 148 -19.13 10.58 -6.79
CA PRO A 148 -20.54 10.62 -6.42
C PRO A 148 -21.42 9.53 -7.07
N PHE A 149 -21.12 9.11 -8.30
CA PHE A 149 -21.88 8.09 -9.00
C PHE A 149 -21.46 6.66 -8.66
N LEU A 150 -20.23 6.46 -8.17
CA LEU A 150 -19.71 5.16 -7.74
C LEU A 150 -20.11 4.85 -6.29
N GLY A 151 -20.31 5.88 -5.46
CA GLY A 151 -20.61 5.76 -4.04
C GLY A 151 -19.43 5.28 -3.20
N ASP A 152 -19.57 5.35 -1.88
CA ASP A 152 -18.48 5.11 -0.91
C ASP A 152 -18.12 3.62 -0.70
N LYS A 153 -18.71 2.72 -1.50
CA LYS A 153 -18.49 1.27 -1.40
C LYS A 153 -17.87 0.69 -2.67
N CYS A 154 -17.39 1.53 -3.57
CA CYS A 154 -16.75 1.09 -4.80
C CYS A 154 -15.29 0.72 -4.54
N TYR A 155 -14.98 -0.57 -4.56
CA TYR A 155 -13.64 -1.09 -4.29
C TYR A 155 -13.16 -2.03 -5.39
N ILE A 156 -11.89 -1.93 -5.76
CA ILE A 156 -11.15 -3.00 -6.46
C ILE A 156 -10.51 -3.90 -5.39
N GLY A 157 -10.89 -5.17 -5.38
CA GLY A 157 -10.60 -6.08 -4.27
C GLY A 157 -11.50 -5.84 -3.06
N THR A 158 -11.41 -6.73 -2.08
CA THR A 158 -12.15 -6.66 -0.81
C THR A 158 -11.27 -7.16 0.34
N THR A 159 -11.72 -7.04 1.58
CA THR A 159 -11.03 -7.68 2.72
C THR A 159 -11.04 -9.21 2.63
N ALA A 160 -12.05 -9.81 1.99
CA ALA A 160 -12.14 -11.26 1.79
C ALA A 160 -11.34 -11.74 0.56
N ASN A 161 -11.15 -10.88 -0.44
CA ASN A 161 -10.37 -11.16 -1.65
C ASN A 161 -9.53 -9.92 -2.00
N PRO A 162 -8.42 -9.69 -1.28
CA PRO A 162 -7.59 -8.50 -1.45
C PRO A 162 -6.63 -8.62 -2.64
N VAL A 163 -6.05 -7.50 -3.04
CA VAL A 163 -4.80 -7.49 -3.81
C VAL A 163 -3.66 -7.79 -2.84
N LEU A 164 -2.82 -8.78 -3.16
CA LEU A 164 -1.70 -9.17 -2.32
C LEU A 164 -0.40 -8.63 -2.91
N LEU A 165 0.05 -7.47 -2.43
CA LEU A 165 1.32 -6.88 -2.85
C LEU A 165 2.49 -7.54 -2.13
N LYS A 166 3.55 -7.79 -2.87
CA LYS A 166 4.79 -8.43 -2.40
C LYS A 166 6.00 -7.60 -2.83
N PRO A 167 6.14 -6.37 -2.31
CA PRO A 167 7.22 -5.48 -2.72
C PRO A 167 8.58 -6.12 -2.44
N GLN A 168 9.49 -5.94 -3.40
CA GLN A 168 10.88 -6.31 -3.33
C GLN A 168 11.73 -5.10 -3.72
N ASN A 169 12.97 -5.03 -3.24
CA ASN A 169 13.93 -4.08 -3.78
C ASN A 169 14.29 -4.49 -5.23
N VAL A 170 14.11 -3.57 -6.16
CA VAL A 170 14.52 -3.69 -7.56
C VAL A 170 15.96 -3.20 -7.73
N THR A 171 16.30 -2.14 -7.02
CA THR A 171 17.68 -1.62 -6.92
C THR A 171 18.19 -1.73 -5.48
N ALA A 172 19.50 -1.83 -5.31
CA ALA A 172 20.09 -1.99 -3.99
C ALA A 172 20.01 -0.68 -3.19
N PRO A 173 19.54 -0.70 -1.92
CA PRO A 173 19.52 0.49 -1.08
C PRO A 173 20.92 0.91 -0.65
N THR A 174 21.08 2.20 -0.36
CA THR A 174 22.21 2.69 0.43
C THR A 174 21.90 2.51 1.91
N LEU A 175 22.79 1.81 2.63
CA LEU A 175 22.66 1.56 4.06
C LEU A 175 23.38 2.64 4.88
N SER A 176 22.68 3.19 5.88
CA SER A 176 23.31 3.97 6.95
C SER A 176 22.77 3.56 8.33
N LEU A 177 23.59 3.77 9.36
CA LEU A 177 23.23 3.55 10.76
C LEU A 177 23.41 4.87 11.51
N GLN A 178 22.36 5.28 12.23
CA GLN A 178 22.43 6.37 13.19
C GLN A 178 22.11 5.82 14.57
N ARG A 179 22.91 6.21 15.58
CA ARG A 179 22.66 5.79 16.97
C ARG A 179 22.06 6.93 17.79
N PHE A 180 21.31 6.54 18.81
CA PHE A 180 20.59 7.46 19.68
C PHE A 180 20.75 7.04 21.15
N GLY A 181 20.87 8.02 22.04
CA GLY A 181 20.70 7.79 23.48
C GLY A 181 19.25 7.43 23.82
N ALA A 182 18.98 6.91 25.03
CA ALA A 182 17.65 6.47 25.48
C ALA A 182 16.55 7.54 25.35
N ASP A 183 16.92 8.82 25.34
CA ASP A 183 16.03 9.97 25.16
C ASP A 183 15.70 10.30 23.68
N GLY A 184 16.28 9.57 22.72
CA GLY A 184 16.11 9.80 21.29
C GLY A 184 17.01 10.88 20.69
N THR A 185 18.00 11.36 21.46
CA THR A 185 19.02 12.31 20.98
C THR A 185 20.10 11.56 20.20
N PRO A 186 20.50 12.02 18.99
CA PRO A 186 21.60 11.40 18.25
C PRO A 186 22.89 11.31 19.09
N ASN A 187 23.48 10.12 19.14
CA ASN A 187 24.73 9.83 19.84
C ASN A 187 25.43 8.67 19.14
N ASP A 188 26.25 8.99 18.13
CA ASP A 188 26.86 7.98 17.25
C ASP A 188 27.97 7.16 17.94
N ASP A 189 28.52 7.63 19.05
CA ASP A 189 29.61 6.96 19.77
C ASP A 189 29.08 5.98 20.85
N GLU A 190 28.06 6.39 21.61
CA GLU A 190 27.60 5.67 22.81
C GLU A 190 26.09 5.35 22.81
N GLY A 191 25.37 5.68 21.73
CA GLY A 191 23.91 5.50 21.66
C GLY A 191 23.47 4.04 21.83
N GLU A 192 22.53 3.80 22.73
CA GLU A 192 21.98 2.48 23.06
C GLU A 192 21.00 1.96 22.00
N MET A 193 20.37 2.87 21.26
CA MET A 193 19.41 2.57 20.19
C MET A 193 20.01 2.85 18.83
N GLY A 194 19.59 2.11 17.82
CA GLY A 194 20.05 2.26 16.44
C GLY A 194 18.90 2.31 15.44
N ARG A 195 19.02 3.19 14.45
CA ARG A 195 18.15 3.21 13.27
C ARG A 195 18.99 2.87 12.05
N TYR A 196 18.59 1.81 11.36
CA TYR A 196 19.04 1.55 10.01
C TYR A 196 18.16 2.30 9.01
N THR A 197 18.78 3.06 8.13
CA THR A 197 18.10 3.72 7.02
C THR A 197 18.56 3.08 5.71
N PHE A 198 17.58 2.76 4.87
CA PHE A 198 17.75 2.19 3.55
C PHE A 198 17.17 3.18 2.54
N ASP A 199 18.04 3.91 1.85
CA ASP A 199 17.62 5.00 0.98
C ASP A 199 17.97 4.73 -0.49
N GLY A 200 17.18 5.32 -1.40
CA GLY A 200 17.40 5.28 -2.84
C GLY A 200 17.10 3.94 -3.53
N ALA A 201 16.50 2.97 -2.84
CA ALA A 201 16.02 1.75 -3.47
C ALA A 201 14.68 1.98 -4.17
N ASP A 202 14.59 1.55 -5.42
CA ASP A 202 13.32 1.34 -6.10
C ASP A 202 12.71 0.06 -5.55
N GLN A 203 11.47 0.12 -5.08
CA GLN A 203 10.70 -1.05 -4.69
C GLN A 203 9.57 -1.28 -5.68
N GLY A 204 9.26 -2.55 -5.93
CA GLY A 204 8.14 -2.89 -6.78
C GLY A 204 7.69 -4.33 -6.68
N ASP A 205 6.59 -4.65 -7.35
CA ASP A 205 6.05 -6.00 -7.50
C ASP A 205 5.32 -6.11 -8.84
N ALA A 206 5.51 -7.21 -9.57
CA ALA A 206 4.83 -7.50 -10.84
C ALA A 206 4.11 -8.85 -10.87
N THR A 207 4.02 -9.51 -9.70
CA THR A 207 3.59 -10.91 -9.58
C THR A 207 2.17 -11.05 -9.03
N PHE A 208 1.55 -9.94 -8.61
CA PHE A 208 0.21 -9.94 -8.02
C PHE A 208 -0.90 -10.02 -9.06
N ALA A 209 -2.00 -10.69 -8.69
CA ALA A 209 -3.26 -10.64 -9.39
C ALA A 209 -4.17 -9.56 -8.80
N VAL A 210 -5.10 -9.04 -9.59
CA VAL A 210 -6.04 -8.00 -9.18
C VAL A 210 -7.47 -8.53 -9.30
N PRO A 211 -8.20 -8.65 -8.19
CA PRO A 211 -9.61 -9.01 -8.21
C PRO A 211 -10.48 -7.99 -8.95
N GLY A 212 -11.73 -8.35 -9.23
CA GLY A 212 -12.71 -7.43 -9.79
C GLY A 212 -13.10 -6.30 -8.82
N ALA A 213 -13.65 -5.24 -9.39
CA ALA A 213 -14.38 -4.21 -8.69
C ALA A 213 -15.69 -4.74 -8.09
N SER A 214 -16.09 -4.16 -6.96
CA SER A 214 -17.31 -4.49 -6.24
C SER A 214 -17.92 -3.25 -5.58
N GLY A 215 -19.26 -3.21 -5.50
CA GLY A 215 -20.00 -2.19 -4.76
C GLY A 215 -20.11 -0.83 -5.44
N CYS A 216 -19.63 -0.71 -6.69
CA CYS A 216 -19.67 0.51 -7.48
C CYS A 216 -21.09 0.79 -8.00
N GLY A 217 -21.62 1.97 -7.67
CA GLY A 217 -23.00 2.35 -7.99
C GLY A 217 -24.01 1.38 -7.38
N ALA A 218 -23.80 0.98 -6.12
CA ALA A 218 -24.53 -0.10 -5.46
C ALA A 218 -24.42 -1.47 -6.17
N GLY A 219 -23.31 -1.70 -6.89
CA GLY A 219 -23.00 -2.91 -7.65
C GLY A 219 -23.42 -2.87 -9.12
N LEU A 220 -24.21 -1.87 -9.53
CA LEU A 220 -24.68 -1.74 -10.92
C LEU A 220 -23.58 -1.31 -11.90
N LEU A 221 -22.47 -0.77 -11.38
CA LEU A 221 -21.37 -0.21 -12.18
C LEU A 221 -20.08 -1.01 -12.08
N ASP A 222 -20.07 -2.14 -11.35
CA ASP A 222 -18.89 -3.01 -11.18
C ASP A 222 -18.34 -3.45 -12.55
N TRP A 223 -19.23 -3.81 -13.48
CA TRP A 223 -18.87 -4.23 -14.84
C TRP A 223 -18.15 -3.13 -15.62
N ALA A 224 -18.52 -1.86 -15.43
CA ALA A 224 -17.93 -0.74 -16.16
C ALA A 224 -16.50 -0.47 -15.69
N VAL A 225 -16.31 -0.45 -14.36
CA VAL A 225 -14.97 -0.36 -13.75
C VAL A 225 -14.10 -1.52 -14.21
N ASN A 226 -14.63 -2.75 -14.15
CA ASN A 226 -13.93 -3.96 -14.60
C ASN A 226 -13.55 -3.88 -16.09
N LEU A 227 -14.46 -3.47 -16.95
CA LEU A 227 -14.20 -3.36 -18.39
C LEU A 227 -13.15 -2.29 -18.71
N LYS A 228 -13.18 -1.14 -18.03
CA LYS A 228 -12.20 -0.06 -18.26
C LYS A 228 -10.82 -0.40 -17.71
N THR A 229 -10.73 -1.02 -16.54
CA THR A 229 -9.45 -1.37 -15.92
C THR A 229 -8.90 -2.70 -16.44
N GLY A 230 -9.74 -3.54 -17.05
CA GLY A 230 -9.37 -4.88 -17.51
C GLY A 230 -9.29 -5.87 -16.34
N LEU A 231 -10.28 -5.83 -15.45
CA LEU A 231 -10.36 -6.65 -14.25
C LEU A 231 -11.43 -7.76 -14.37
N PRO A 232 -11.26 -8.89 -13.65
CA PRO A 232 -10.07 -9.26 -12.87
C PRO A 232 -8.84 -9.43 -13.77
N SER A 233 -7.67 -9.07 -13.25
CA SER A 233 -6.40 -9.16 -13.97
C SER A 233 -5.53 -10.25 -13.34
N ALA A 234 -5.07 -11.18 -14.17
CA ALA A 234 -4.18 -12.25 -13.73
C ALA A 234 -2.79 -11.72 -13.33
N ALA A 235 -2.06 -12.50 -12.55
CA ALA A 235 -0.65 -12.24 -12.24
C ALA A 235 0.19 -12.09 -13.51
N GLY A 236 1.23 -11.23 -13.46
CA GLY A 236 2.09 -10.92 -14.60
C GLY A 236 1.53 -9.88 -15.58
N LYS A 237 0.34 -9.33 -15.30
CA LYS A 237 -0.24 -8.19 -16.06
C LYS A 237 -0.30 -6.89 -15.25
N ASN A 238 0.20 -6.91 -14.03
CA ASN A 238 0.12 -5.81 -13.09
C ASN A 238 1.52 -5.47 -12.60
N SER A 239 1.73 -4.23 -12.20
CA SER A 239 2.99 -3.78 -11.60
C SER A 239 2.71 -2.68 -10.60
N VAL A 240 3.57 -2.53 -9.60
CA VAL A 240 3.64 -1.38 -8.70
C VAL A 240 5.09 -1.06 -8.43
#